data_AF-A0AAV4I5G8-F1
#
_entry.id   AF-A0AAV4I5G8-F1
#
_cell.length_a   1.000
_cell.length_b   1.000
_cell.length_c   1.000
_cell.angle_alpha   90.00
_cell.angle_beta   90.00
_cell.angle_gamma   90.00
#
_symmetry.space_group_name_H-M   'P 1'
#
loop_
_entity.id
_entity.type
_entity.pdbx_description
1 polymer ?
#
loop_
_entity_poly.entity_id
_entity_poly.type
_entity_poly.pdbx_seq_one_letter_code
_entity_poly.pdbx_strand_id
1 'polypeptide(L)'
;MLLTLQWYDITVTYRKGKDMQIPDLLSRAYLQESVAEIDINQVNASEFLNITDEKYKLFQAKIDDELRLLHQTILEGWPEERKIVPREVQPYFES
;
A
#
# COMPACT_ATOMS: atom_id res chain seq x y z
N MET A 1 8.91 -1.40 -15.53
CA MET A 1 9.32 -1.73 -14.14
C MET A 1 10.17 -2.98 -14.21
N LEU A 2 11.42 -2.95 -13.73
CA LEU A 2 12.34 -4.09 -13.82
C LEU A 2 12.45 -4.72 -12.42
N LEU A 3 11.87 -5.91 -12.23
CA LEU A 3 11.95 -6.64 -10.96
C LEU A 3 13.30 -7.36 -10.90
N THR A 4 14.13 -6.99 -9.93
CA THR A 4 15.36 -7.72 -9.62
C THR A 4 15.05 -8.84 -8.63
N LEU A 5 15.46 -10.08 -8.95
CA LEU A 5 15.34 -11.20 -8.02
C LEU A 5 16.26 -10.98 -6.82
N GLN A 6 15.66 -11.03 -5.62
CA GLN A 6 16.39 -11.07 -4.36
C GLN A 6 16.87 -12.51 -4.11
N TRP A 7 18.15 -12.66 -3.80
CA TRP A 7 18.75 -13.96 -3.48
C TRP A 7 18.39 -14.29 -2.03
N TYR A 8 17.62 -15.36 -1.84
CA TYR A 8 17.33 -15.90 -0.51
C TYR A 8 18.29 -17.05 -0.22
N ASP A 9 18.88 -17.05 0.98
CA ASP A 9 19.65 -18.19 1.47
C ASP A 9 18.68 -19.27 1.95
N ILE A 10 18.27 -20.15 1.03
CA ILE A 10 17.37 -21.26 1.31
C ILE A 10 18.12 -22.58 1.25
N THR A 11 17.99 -23.36 2.32
CA THR A 11 18.52 -24.73 2.37
C THR A 11 17.42 -25.70 1.97
N VAL A 12 17.54 -26.32 0.79
CA VAL A 12 16.59 -27.31 0.30
C VAL A 12 16.92 -28.69 0.89
N THR A 13 15.96 -29.30 1.59
CA THR A 13 16.10 -30.66 2.12
C THR A 13 15.04 -31.58 1.53
N TYR A 14 15.44 -32.80 1.17
CA TYR A 14 14.55 -33.78 0.57
C TYR A 14 13.59 -34.36 1.63
N ARG A 15 12.31 -34.43 1.28
CA ARG A 15 11.25 -35.11 2.05
C ARG A 15 10.61 -36.17 1.16
N LYS A 16 10.34 -37.35 1.72
CA LYS A 16 9.65 -38.43 1.02
C LYS A 16 8.21 -37.99 0.72
N GLY A 17 7.72 -38.27 -0.50
CA GLY A 17 6.45 -37.71 -1.00
C GLY A 17 5.20 -37.98 -0.15
N LYS A 18 5.18 -39.04 0.66
CA LYS A 18 4.08 -39.31 1.61
C LYS A 18 4.00 -38.30 2.76
N ASP A 19 5.15 -37.73 3.13
CA ASP A 19 5.29 -36.71 4.18
C ASP A 19 5.37 -35.30 3.57
N MET A 20 5.31 -35.20 2.24
CA MET A 20 5.25 -33.94 1.51
C MET A 20 3.80 -33.46 1.53
N GLN A 21 3.44 -32.75 2.60
CA GLN A 21 2.29 -31.85 2.53
C GLN A 21 2.66 -30.80 1.49
N ILE A 22 2.24 -31.00 0.25
CA ILE A 22 2.22 -29.92 -0.74
C ILE A 22 1.04 -29.06 -0.29
N PRO A 23 1.26 -27.89 0.32
CA PRO A 23 0.17 -26.93 0.37
C PRO A 23 -0.13 -26.66 -1.11
N ASP A 24 -1.37 -26.88 -1.54
CA ASP A 24 -1.78 -26.37 -2.84
C ASP A 24 -1.32 -24.91 -2.88
N LEU A 25 -0.59 -24.51 -3.92
CA LEU A 25 0.12 -23.22 -3.96
C LEU A 25 -0.86 -22.03 -3.84
N LEU A 26 -2.18 -22.31 -3.90
CA LEU A 26 -3.28 -21.39 -3.59
C LEU A 26 -4.08 -21.75 -2.33
N SER A 27 -3.97 -22.97 -1.83
CA SER A 27 -4.55 -23.36 -0.55
C SER A 27 -3.68 -22.84 0.57
N ARG A 28 -4.13 -21.74 1.18
CA ARG A 28 -3.71 -21.33 2.52
C ARG A 28 -4.09 -22.43 3.50
N ALA A 29 -3.28 -23.48 3.57
CA ALA A 29 -3.37 -24.46 4.63
C ALA A 29 -3.01 -23.73 5.93
N TYR A 30 -4.03 -23.44 6.73
CA TYR A 30 -3.91 -22.68 7.96
C TYR A 30 -2.97 -23.41 8.93
N LEU A 31 -1.79 -22.85 9.17
CA LEU A 31 -0.89 -23.29 10.24
C LEU A 31 -1.50 -22.85 11.57
N GLN A 32 -1.82 -23.82 12.44
CA GLN A 32 -2.23 -23.56 13.82
C GLN A 32 -1.01 -23.15 14.65
N GLU A 33 -0.45 -21.96 14.42
CA GLU A 33 0.51 -21.36 15.33
C GLU A 33 0.19 -19.89 15.56
N SER A 34 0.13 -19.55 16.85
CA SER A 34 -0.23 -18.27 17.45
C SER A 34 0.82 -17.17 17.21
N VAL A 35 1.38 -17.09 16.02
CA VAL A 35 2.10 -15.89 15.61
C VAL A 35 1.00 -14.88 15.32
N ALA A 36 0.91 -13.81 16.12
CA ALA A 36 0.01 -12.71 15.82
C ALA A 36 0.20 -12.39 14.33
N GLU A 37 -0.83 -12.64 13.52
CA GLU A 37 -0.82 -12.25 12.12
C GLU A 37 -0.53 -10.76 12.17
N ILE A 38 0.71 -10.37 11.86
CA ILE A 38 1.03 -9.00 11.54
C ILE A 38 0.28 -8.81 10.24
N ASP A 39 -0.96 -8.37 10.36
CA ASP A 39 -1.78 -8.01 9.25
C ASP A 39 -0.91 -7.07 8.43
N ILE A 40 -0.60 -7.48 7.21
CA ILE A 40 0.31 -6.75 6.33
C ILE A 40 -0.30 -5.37 6.03
N ASN A 41 -1.62 -5.21 6.26
CA ASN A 41 -2.34 -3.95 6.23
C ASN A 41 -2.14 -3.06 7.49
N GLN A 42 -1.62 -3.61 8.59
CA GLN A 42 -1.28 -2.86 9.81
C GLN A 42 0.15 -2.32 9.80
N VAL A 43 0.99 -2.76 8.88
CA VAL A 43 2.33 -2.19 8.76
C VAL A 43 2.22 -0.85 8.04
N ASN A 44 2.49 0.24 8.77
CA ASN A 44 2.46 1.56 8.18
C ASN A 44 3.56 1.63 7.12
N ALA A 45 3.18 1.68 5.85
CA ALA A 45 4.12 1.72 4.74
C ALA A 45 5.10 2.91 4.83
N SER A 46 4.77 3.94 5.62
CA SER A 46 5.67 5.06 5.90
C SER A 46 6.95 4.65 6.64
N GLU A 47 6.92 3.60 7.46
CA GLU A 47 8.07 3.10 8.23
C GLU A 47 9.16 2.50 7.33
N PHE A 48 8.81 2.13 6.09
CA PHE A 48 9.74 1.60 5.09
C PHE A 48 10.21 2.64 4.07
N LEU A 49 9.73 3.88 4.17
CA LEU A 49 10.17 4.95 3.30
C LEU A 49 11.51 5.50 3.82
N ASN A 50 12.49 5.62 2.93
CA ASN A 50 13.75 6.30 3.22
C ASN A 50 13.55 7.82 3.21
N ILE A 51 12.77 8.32 4.17
CA ILE A 51 12.43 9.73 4.32
C ILE A 51 12.61 10.16 5.78
N THR A 52 13.14 11.36 5.98
CA THR A 52 13.22 11.97 7.32
C THR A 52 11.82 12.35 7.81
N ASP A 53 11.55 12.18 9.11
CA ASP A 53 10.27 12.53 9.74
C ASP A 53 9.80 13.96 9.40
N GLU A 54 10.72 14.93 9.34
CA GLU A 54 10.40 16.31 8.98
C GLU A 54 9.84 16.44 7.57
N LYS A 55 10.43 15.73 6.61
CA LYS A 55 9.95 15.71 5.22
C LYS A 55 8.64 14.96 5.11
N TYR A 56 8.46 13.88 5.85
CA TYR A 56 7.20 13.13 5.89
C TYR A 56 6.05 14.03 6.39
N LYS A 57 6.25 14.73 7.50
CA LYS A 57 5.27 15.70 8.04
C LYS A 57 4.96 16.82 7.05
N LEU A 58 5.97 17.33 6.33
CA LEU A 58 5.76 18.34 5.30
C LEU A 58 4.86 17.83 4.17
N PHE A 59 5.08 16.59 3.70
CA PHE A 59 4.23 15.99 2.69
C PHE A 59 2.82 15.74 3.21
N GLN A 60 2.69 15.22 4.43
CA GLN A 60 1.39 15.00 5.05
C GLN A 60 0.57 16.29 5.14
N ALA A 61 1.17 17.38 5.62
CA ALA A 61 0.49 18.68 5.71
C ALA A 61 0.03 19.20 4.33
N LYS A 62 0.87 19.07 3.29
CA LYS A 62 0.50 19.49 1.94
C LYS A 62 -0.63 18.65 1.35
N ILE A 63 -0.57 17.34 1.55
CA ILE A 63 -1.60 16.40 1.08
C ILE A 63 -2.92 16.68 1.81
N ASP A 64 -2.87 16.91 3.13
CA ASP A 64 -4.07 17.22 3.92
C ASP A 64 -4.75 18.50 3.44
N ASP A 65 -3.98 19.55 3.11
CA ASP A 65 -4.54 20.80 2.57
C ASP A 65 -5.21 20.57 1.20
N GLU A 66 -4.56 19.83 0.31
CA GLU A 66 -5.10 19.48 -1.02
C GLU A 66 -6.37 18.62 -0.92
N LEU A 67 -6.34 17.55 -0.11
CA LEU A 67 -7.46 16.64 0.08
C LEU A 67 -8.63 17.32 0.81
N ARG A 68 -8.37 18.22 1.75
CA ARG A 68 -9.41 18.99 2.42
C ARG A 68 -10.16 19.89 1.42
N LEU A 69 -9.42 20.54 0.51
CA LEU A 69 -10.01 21.35 -0.54
C LEU A 69 -10.80 20.49 -1.53
N LEU A 70 -10.29 19.32 -1.88
CA LEU A 70 -10.99 18.35 -2.74
C LEU A 70 -12.31 17.92 -2.09
N HIS A 71 -12.25 17.53 -0.82
CA HIS A 71 -13.40 17.10 -0.04
C HIS A 71 -14.46 18.20 0.04
N GLN A 72 -14.07 19.45 0.30
CA GLN A 72 -14.99 20.59 0.31
C GLN A 72 -15.64 20.80 -1.07
N THR A 73 -14.86 20.77 -2.14
CA THR A 73 -15.36 20.93 -3.52
C THR A 73 -16.37 19.85 -3.88
N ILE A 74 -16.15 18.61 -3.45
CA ILE A 74 -17.08 17.49 -3.65
C ILE A 74 -18.38 17.73 -2.87
N LEU A 75 -18.29 18.20 -1.62
CA LEU A 75 -19.46 18.48 -0.77
C LEU A 75 -20.32 19.64 -1.27
N GLU A 76 -19.70 20.69 -1.81
CA GLU A 76 -20.39 21.86 -2.39
C GLU A 76 -21.01 21.57 -3.76
N GLY A 77 -20.64 20.43 -4.37
CA GLY A 77 -21.08 20.00 -5.68
C GLY A 77 -19.92 20.04 -6.67
N TRP A 78 -19.64 18.89 -7.29
CA TRP A 78 -18.57 18.78 -8.28
C TRP A 78 -18.87 19.68 -9.49
N PRO A 79 -17.98 20.62 -9.86
CA PRO A 79 -18.22 21.50 -11.00
C PRO A 79 -18.26 20.74 -12.33
N GLU A 80 -18.99 21.26 -13.31
CA GLU A 80 -19.07 20.67 -14.66
C GLU A 80 -17.86 21.05 -15.54
N GLU A 81 -17.19 22.16 -15.24
CA GLU A 81 -16.02 22.62 -16.00
C GLU A 81 -14.75 22.66 -15.15
N ARG A 82 -13.66 22.09 -15.68
CA ARG A 82 -12.33 22.08 -15.03
C ARG A 82 -11.82 23.48 -14.66
N LYS A 83 -12.22 24.51 -15.41
CA LYS A 83 -11.79 25.91 -15.18
C LYS A 83 -12.36 26.51 -13.91
N ILE A 84 -13.48 25.98 -13.42
CA ILE A 84 -14.19 26.46 -12.22
C ILE A 84 -13.55 25.88 -10.95
N VAL A 85 -12.82 24.77 -11.09
CA VAL A 85 -12.20 24.03 -10.01
C VAL A 85 -10.89 24.72 -9.58
N PRO A 86 -10.61 24.86 -8.27
CA PRO A 86 -9.34 25.38 -7.78
C PRO A 86 -8.14 24.62 -8.37
N ARG A 87 -7.03 25.32 -8.61
CA ARG A 87 -5.88 24.77 -9.35
C ARG A 87 -5.32 23.49 -8.71
N GLU A 88 -5.35 23.45 -7.39
CA GLU A 88 -4.87 22.36 -6.55
C GLU A 88 -5.66 21.08 -6.77
N VAL A 89 -6.96 21.19 -7.10
CA VAL A 89 -7.86 20.04 -7.28
C VAL A 89 -8.22 19.74 -8.74
N GLN A 90 -7.77 20.58 -9.67
CA GLN A 90 -7.85 20.32 -11.12
C GLN A 90 -7.24 18.98 -11.58
N PRO A 91 -6.18 18.43 -10.96
CA PRO A 91 -5.67 17.10 -11.32
C PRO A 91 -6.69 15.96 -11.15
N TYR A 92 -7.70 16.14 -10.31
CA TYR A 92 -8.75 15.13 -10.04
C TYR A 92 -9.95 15.24 -10.99
N PHE A 93 -9.95 16.22 -11.91
CA PHE A 93 -11.14 16.54 -12.72
C PHE A 93 -11.49 15.48 -13.76
N GLU A 94 -10.49 14.92 -14.44
CA GLU A 94 -10.65 13.85 -15.44
C GLU A 94 -9.31 13.13 -15.59
N SER A 95 -9.34 11.79 -15.73
CA SER A 95 -8.21 10.97 -16.11
C SER A 95 -8.51 10.15 -17.36
#